data_AF-A0A971D6A9-F1
#
_entry.id   AF-A0A971D6A9-F1
#
_cell.length_a   1.000
_cell.length_b   1.000
_cell.length_c   1.000
_cell.angle_alpha   90.00
_cell.angle_beta   90.00
_cell.angle_gamma   90.00
#
_symmetry.space_group_name_H-M   'P 1'
#
loop_
_entity.id
_entity.type
_entity.pdbx_description
1 polymer ?
#
loop_
_entity_poly.entity_id
_entity_poly.type
_entity_poly.pdbx_seq_one_letter_code
_entity_poly.pdbx_strand_id
1 'polypeptide(L)'
;MAVKVLVGMNAFKGSLPAQKACALVAAGFRRGFPEARVVEIPLADGGDGTLDVLVGARSGTSQYMEVTGPYNQPVKCKLGWLPGGTAVIESAACSGLALAAPEERDVFSATSYGVGQLMALAADRGARRVIVGIGGTAMNDGGIGMVQAAGGRVLDGEGRQVPRGIYGLRQVSRVEPGDIPERFKGIEVIGICDVDSPLTGPQGATWVYGPQKGLKGQELHEVDGYMDRYGQVLARDLGRDPRGLPRAGAGGGLAAALWAFFGASLVDGAGFILEETGFLDEIEGAALVITGEGRIDSQTQKGKVPYAVAKAGFERGVPVIALGGSLDGDVLTGYPPEFSAVFDSTTGPGTVCQAIEMAELSLPFVARQLAQLTRAVVLKGPVARREVCAGGVVFRKRNGRREVLLIEDRFGYLALPKGHVDQGETLEQAALREVKEETGLDCEILAYAGPCTYRFFGSGDAGNAGCSVVEKTVHYYAMNHTGGALTPQPGETTRVMWVGLDDLSRIRSYPDTKPLIEKAAELLP
;
A
#
# COMPACT_ATOMS: atom_id res chain seq x y z
N MET A 1 11.52 8.47 -17.34
CA MET A 1 10.47 8.83 -16.37
C MET A 1 10.87 8.31 -15.00
N ALA A 2 10.45 9.00 -13.92
CA ALA A 2 10.65 8.52 -12.55
C ALA A 2 10.12 7.10 -12.39
N VAL A 3 10.81 6.24 -11.65
CA VAL A 3 10.19 4.99 -11.18
C VAL A 3 9.11 5.36 -10.19
N LYS A 4 7.84 5.19 -10.58
CA LYS A 4 6.68 5.35 -9.70
C LYS A 4 6.43 4.04 -8.96
N VAL A 5 6.46 4.09 -7.64
CA VAL A 5 6.11 2.96 -6.76
C VAL A 5 4.86 3.32 -6.00
N LEU A 6 3.84 2.49 -6.12
CA LEU A 6 2.60 2.64 -5.37
C LEU A 6 2.63 1.74 -4.14
N VAL A 7 2.27 2.30 -2.98
CA VAL A 7 2.20 1.56 -1.72
C VAL A 7 0.74 1.60 -1.27
N GLY A 8 0.07 0.45 -1.34
CA GLY A 8 -1.33 0.29 -0.94
C GLY A 8 -1.52 -0.81 0.08
N MET A 9 -1.54 -0.45 1.37
CA MET A 9 -1.55 -1.42 2.48
C MET A 9 -2.92 -1.51 3.15
N ASN A 10 -3.34 -2.72 3.50
CA ASN A 10 -4.43 -2.94 4.46
C ASN A 10 -3.91 -2.84 5.90
N ALA A 11 -4.81 -2.81 6.88
CA ALA A 11 -4.46 -2.91 8.28
C ALA A 11 -3.80 -4.26 8.62
N PHE A 12 -2.80 -4.20 9.49
CA PHE A 12 -2.24 -5.38 10.14
C PHE A 12 -3.07 -5.59 11.42
N LYS A 13 -4.17 -6.35 11.29
CA LYS A 13 -5.18 -6.52 12.36
C LYS A 13 -4.53 -6.84 13.71
N GLY A 14 -4.87 -6.06 14.73
CA GLY A 14 -4.29 -6.17 16.09
C GLY A 14 -2.90 -5.53 16.26
N SER A 15 -2.35 -4.89 15.23
CA SER A 15 -1.01 -4.28 15.24
C SER A 15 -1.01 -2.85 14.69
N LEU A 16 -1.15 -2.67 13.38
CA LEU A 16 -1.01 -1.36 12.71
C LEU A 16 -2.25 -1.03 11.88
N PRO A 17 -2.81 0.20 11.98
CA PRO A 17 -3.82 0.65 11.05
C PRO A 17 -3.23 0.82 9.64
N ALA A 18 -4.09 0.77 8.62
CA ALA A 18 -3.69 0.82 7.20
C ALA A 18 -2.80 2.03 6.87
N GLN A 19 -3.14 3.21 7.41
CA GLN A 19 -2.39 4.46 7.20
C GLN A 19 -0.96 4.34 7.74
N LYS A 20 -0.79 3.76 8.92
CA LYS A 20 0.52 3.58 9.56
C LYS A 20 1.35 2.52 8.84
N ALA A 21 0.74 1.39 8.47
CA ALA A 21 1.41 0.36 7.68
C ALA A 21 1.90 0.91 6.33
N CYS A 22 1.04 1.66 5.63
CA CYS A 22 1.38 2.33 4.37
C CYS A 22 2.55 3.32 4.55
N ALA A 23 2.50 4.17 5.57
CA ALA A 23 3.57 5.14 5.85
C ALA A 23 4.91 4.48 6.19
N LEU A 24 4.90 3.38 6.96
CA LEU A 24 6.11 2.64 7.30
C LEU A 24 6.74 2.00 6.06
N VAL A 25 5.94 1.31 5.23
CA VAL A 25 6.43 0.71 3.98
C VAL A 25 6.98 1.79 3.04
N ALA A 26 6.26 2.89 2.87
CA ALA A 26 6.71 4.00 2.03
C ALA A 26 7.99 4.65 2.57
N ALA A 27 8.14 4.80 3.88
CA ALA A 27 9.37 5.29 4.49
C ALA A 27 10.56 4.33 4.25
N GLY A 28 10.34 3.02 4.35
CA GLY A 28 11.32 2.00 3.98
C GLY A 28 11.73 2.13 2.51
N PHE A 29 10.75 2.26 1.62
CA PHE A 29 10.99 2.42 0.19
C PHE A 29 11.78 3.68 -0.15
N ARG A 30 11.41 4.84 0.40
CA ARG A 30 12.16 6.10 0.19
C ARG A 30 13.60 6.02 0.69
N ARG A 31 13.87 5.27 1.76
CA ARG A 31 15.24 5.06 2.28
C ARG A 31 16.06 4.10 1.42
N GLY A 32 15.43 3.08 0.84
CA GLY A 32 16.12 2.07 0.01
C GLY A 32 16.25 2.49 -1.45
N PHE A 33 15.33 3.30 -1.95
CA PHE A 33 15.30 3.83 -3.32
C PHE A 33 14.93 5.33 -3.33
N PRO A 34 15.86 6.22 -2.92
CA PRO A 34 15.61 7.67 -2.83
C PRO A 34 15.18 8.33 -4.15
N GLU A 35 15.56 7.73 -5.27
CA GLU A 35 15.29 8.22 -6.62
C GLU A 35 13.86 7.92 -7.13
N ALA A 36 13.12 7.06 -6.44
CA ALA A 36 11.76 6.66 -6.81
C ALA A 36 10.69 7.63 -6.28
N ARG A 37 9.64 7.84 -7.06
CA ARG A 37 8.41 8.53 -6.60
C ARG A 37 7.53 7.51 -5.89
N VAL A 38 7.43 7.62 -4.57
CA VAL A 38 6.59 6.73 -3.74
C VAL A 38 5.26 7.40 -3.43
N VAL A 39 4.17 6.80 -3.91
CA VAL A 39 2.77 7.23 -3.67
C VAL A 39 2.14 6.31 -2.62
N GLU A 40 1.50 6.90 -1.62
CA GLU A 40 0.86 6.20 -0.50
C GLU A 40 -0.64 6.23 -0.67
N ILE A 41 -1.28 5.07 -0.65
CA ILE A 41 -2.74 4.94 -0.70
C ILE A 41 -3.17 3.87 0.31
N PRO A 42 -3.48 4.24 1.57
CA PRO A 42 -4.03 3.29 2.54
C PRO A 42 -5.31 2.64 2.00
N LEU A 43 -5.50 1.35 2.25
CA LEU A 43 -6.62 0.55 1.73
C LEU A 43 -7.35 -0.18 2.86
N ALA A 44 -8.56 -0.65 2.57
CA ALA A 44 -9.42 -1.42 3.45
C ALA A 44 -10.35 -2.35 2.65
N ASP A 45 -10.98 -3.32 3.31
CA ASP A 45 -11.84 -4.37 2.71
C ASP A 45 -13.34 -4.18 3.06
N GLY A 46 -13.73 -3.03 3.62
CA GLY A 46 -15.10 -2.79 4.10
C GLY A 46 -15.32 -3.14 5.58
N GLY A 47 -14.30 -3.71 6.24
CA GLY A 47 -14.27 -3.92 7.68
C GLY A 47 -13.83 -2.69 8.49
N ASP A 48 -13.27 -2.95 9.67
CA ASP A 48 -12.77 -1.94 10.62
C ASP A 48 -11.65 -1.08 10.01
N GLY A 49 -11.76 0.24 10.13
CA GLY A 49 -10.80 1.23 9.61
C GLY A 49 -11.07 1.73 8.18
N THR A 50 -12.11 1.21 7.51
CA THR A 50 -12.56 1.66 6.19
C THR A 50 -12.97 3.14 6.16
N LEU A 51 -13.65 3.63 7.20
CA LEU A 51 -14.05 5.03 7.34
C LEU A 51 -12.83 5.93 7.36
N ASP A 52 -11.82 5.60 8.18
CA ASP A 52 -10.61 6.40 8.29
C ASP A 52 -9.80 6.37 6.97
N VAL A 53 -9.84 5.26 6.22
CA VAL A 53 -9.25 5.17 4.87
C VAL A 53 -9.96 6.08 3.89
N LEU A 54 -11.30 6.01 3.79
CA LEU A 54 -12.08 6.83 2.86
C LEU A 54 -12.03 8.33 3.19
N VAL A 55 -12.12 8.67 4.47
CA VAL A 55 -11.99 10.05 4.96
C VAL A 55 -10.62 10.61 4.60
N GLY A 56 -9.55 9.84 4.82
CA GLY A 56 -8.19 10.25 4.47
C GLY A 56 -8.01 10.44 2.95
N ALA A 57 -8.46 9.48 2.15
CA ALA A 57 -8.27 9.50 0.69
C ALA A 57 -9.07 10.62 -0.01
N ARG A 58 -10.27 10.93 0.47
CA ARG A 58 -11.17 11.93 -0.14
C ARG A 58 -11.17 13.28 0.57
N SER A 59 -10.23 13.52 1.49
CA SER A 59 -10.19 14.76 2.30
C SER A 59 -11.52 15.05 3.01
N GLY A 60 -12.15 14.01 3.55
CA GLY A 60 -13.39 14.09 4.31
C GLY A 60 -13.17 14.57 5.75
N THR A 61 -14.25 14.57 6.52
CA THR A 61 -14.21 14.78 7.97
C THR A 61 -14.93 13.65 8.68
N SER A 62 -14.74 13.53 10.00
CA SER A 62 -15.49 12.57 10.82
C SER A 62 -15.88 13.21 12.14
N GLN A 63 -17.02 12.82 12.68
CA GLN A 63 -17.53 13.28 13.98
C GLN A 63 -17.89 12.09 14.85
N TYR A 64 -17.58 12.16 16.15
CA TYR A 64 -18.08 11.18 17.11
C TYR A 64 -19.57 11.41 17.41
N MET A 65 -20.32 10.31 17.34
CA MET A 65 -21.73 10.23 17.67
C MET A 65 -21.92 9.21 18.79
N GLU A 66 -22.85 9.47 19.69
CA GLU A 66 -23.30 8.49 20.68
C GLU A 66 -24.54 7.77 20.14
N VAL A 67 -24.45 6.45 20.03
CA VAL A 67 -25.52 5.58 19.52
C VAL A 67 -25.70 4.36 20.41
N THR A 68 -26.76 3.60 20.18
CA THR A 68 -27.00 2.33 20.87
C THR A 68 -26.01 1.29 20.38
N GLY A 69 -25.20 0.78 21.30
CA GLY A 69 -24.25 -0.31 21.06
C GLY A 69 -24.91 -1.67 20.86
N PRO A 70 -24.12 -2.73 20.60
CA PRO A 70 -24.65 -4.05 20.31
C PRO A 70 -25.48 -4.61 21.47
N TYR A 71 -25.10 -4.33 22.72
CA TYR A 71 -25.78 -4.83 23.93
C TYR A 71 -26.66 -3.76 24.60
N ASN A 72 -27.23 -2.85 23.81
CA ASN A 72 -28.13 -1.75 24.22
C ASN A 72 -27.51 -0.64 25.09
N GLN A 73 -26.23 -0.75 25.47
CA GLN A 73 -25.50 0.34 26.13
C GLN A 73 -25.03 1.38 25.11
N PRO A 74 -24.98 2.68 25.46
CA PRO A 74 -24.46 3.71 24.57
C PRO A 74 -22.99 3.47 24.19
N VAL A 75 -22.64 3.68 22.92
CA VAL A 75 -21.28 3.62 22.41
C VAL A 75 -20.96 4.87 21.59
N LYS A 76 -19.71 5.34 21.68
CA LYS A 76 -19.21 6.43 20.84
C LYS A 76 -18.55 5.85 19.60
N CYS A 77 -19.04 6.24 18.42
CA CYS A 77 -18.53 5.80 17.13
C CYS A 77 -18.42 6.98 16.16
N LYS A 78 -17.63 6.85 15.10
CA LYS A 78 -17.46 7.89 14.09
C LYS A 78 -18.56 7.81 13.03
N LEU A 79 -19.05 8.96 12.59
CA LEU A 79 -19.74 9.15 11.32
C LEU A 79 -18.82 9.95 10.40
N GLY A 80 -18.47 9.38 9.25
CA GLY A 80 -17.65 10.03 8.23
C GLY A 80 -18.48 10.85 7.26
N TRP A 81 -17.91 11.93 6.75
CA TRP A 81 -18.51 12.78 5.72
C TRP A 81 -17.46 13.13 4.66
N LEU A 82 -17.69 12.67 3.44
CA LEU A 82 -16.83 12.95 2.29
C LEU A 82 -17.39 14.14 1.48
N PRO A 83 -16.55 14.82 0.69
CA PRO A 83 -17.03 15.79 -0.30
C PRO A 83 -18.12 15.21 -1.21
N GLY A 84 -19.05 16.05 -1.66
CA GLY A 84 -20.19 15.62 -2.48
C GLY A 84 -21.40 15.10 -1.70
N GLY A 85 -21.34 15.07 -0.35
CA GLY A 85 -22.47 14.69 0.50
C GLY A 85 -22.57 13.19 0.73
N THR A 86 -21.44 12.49 0.79
CA THR A 86 -21.39 11.05 1.05
C THR A 86 -21.10 10.80 2.53
N ALA A 87 -22.01 10.11 3.21
CA ALA A 87 -21.81 9.63 4.57
C ALA A 87 -21.12 8.26 4.57
N VAL A 88 -20.24 8.01 5.53
CA VAL A 88 -19.57 6.73 5.72
C VAL A 88 -19.81 6.22 7.14
N ILE A 89 -20.30 4.99 7.25
CA ILE A 89 -20.66 4.34 8.50
C ILE A 89 -19.96 2.98 8.57
N GLU A 90 -19.40 2.64 9.72
CA GLU A 90 -18.87 1.30 9.99
C GLU A 90 -19.76 0.57 10.98
N SER A 91 -20.25 -0.61 10.58
CA SER A 91 -21.07 -1.44 11.48
C SER A 91 -20.30 -1.90 12.71
N ALA A 92 -18.98 -2.16 12.57
CA ALA A 92 -18.13 -2.59 13.68
C ALA A 92 -18.03 -1.53 14.78
N ALA A 93 -18.01 -0.25 14.42
CA ALA A 93 -17.84 0.83 15.39
C ALA A 93 -19.06 1.01 16.31
N CYS A 94 -20.25 0.60 15.87
CA CYS A 94 -21.50 0.75 16.63
C CYS A 94 -22.13 -0.58 17.07
N SER A 95 -21.90 -1.67 16.34
CA SER A 95 -22.49 -2.99 16.58
C SER A 95 -21.44 -4.11 16.48
N GLY A 96 -20.17 -3.81 16.77
CA GLY A 96 -19.04 -4.72 16.60
C GLY A 96 -18.76 -5.65 17.78
N LEU A 97 -18.14 -6.80 17.46
CA LEU A 97 -17.74 -7.83 18.42
C LEU A 97 -16.65 -7.35 19.39
N ALA A 98 -15.81 -6.40 18.95
CA ALA A 98 -14.73 -5.81 19.74
C ALA A 98 -15.21 -4.83 20.82
N LEU A 99 -16.50 -4.47 20.83
CA LEU A 99 -17.08 -3.53 21.80
C LEU A 99 -17.44 -4.18 23.15
N ALA A 100 -17.24 -5.50 23.29
CA ALA A 100 -17.45 -6.21 24.55
C ALA A 100 -16.41 -7.32 24.75
N ALA A 101 -16.08 -7.57 26.01
CA ALA A 101 -15.23 -8.70 26.39
C ALA A 101 -15.94 -10.02 26.02
N PRO A 102 -15.21 -11.10 25.67
CA PRO A 102 -15.80 -12.37 25.26
C PRO A 102 -16.89 -12.91 26.20
N GLU A 103 -16.74 -12.69 27.50
CA GLU A 103 -17.64 -13.16 28.56
C GLU A 103 -18.94 -12.35 28.65
N GLU A 104 -18.94 -11.13 28.11
CA GLU A 104 -20.09 -10.20 28.11
C GLU A 104 -20.93 -10.32 26.83
N ARG A 105 -20.48 -11.14 25.87
CA ARG A 105 -21.13 -11.26 24.56
C ARG A 105 -22.38 -12.12 24.65
N ASP A 106 -23.53 -11.48 24.45
CA ASP A 106 -24.81 -12.15 24.25
C ASP A 106 -25.35 -11.92 22.84
N VAL A 107 -25.08 -12.86 21.93
CA VAL A 107 -25.53 -12.80 20.54
C VAL A 107 -27.05 -12.69 20.39
N PHE A 108 -27.85 -13.13 21.37
CA PHE A 108 -29.31 -13.06 21.28
C PHE A 108 -29.84 -11.64 21.48
N SER A 109 -29.21 -10.84 22.34
CA SER A 109 -29.56 -9.43 22.55
C SER A 109 -28.81 -8.47 21.63
N ALA A 110 -27.71 -8.92 21.01
CA ALA A 110 -26.89 -8.13 20.11
C ALA A 110 -27.72 -7.50 18.97
N THR A 111 -27.62 -6.17 18.80
CA THR A 111 -28.46 -5.41 17.86
C THR A 111 -27.69 -4.54 16.88
N SER A 112 -28.27 -4.36 15.68
CA SER A 112 -27.85 -3.41 14.64
C SER A 112 -28.44 -1.99 14.81
N TYR A 113 -29.13 -1.69 15.92
CA TYR A 113 -29.86 -0.42 16.10
C TYR A 113 -29.00 0.84 15.92
N GLY A 114 -27.76 0.83 16.44
CA GLY A 114 -26.83 1.95 16.29
C GLY A 114 -26.51 2.29 14.83
N VAL A 115 -26.41 1.29 13.96
CA VAL A 115 -26.23 1.50 12.50
C VAL A 115 -27.39 2.31 11.94
N GLY A 116 -28.62 1.93 12.28
CA GLY A 116 -29.81 2.62 11.80
C GLY A 116 -29.93 4.05 12.34
N GLN A 117 -29.45 4.31 13.57
CA GLN A 117 -29.37 5.68 14.11
C GLN A 117 -28.41 6.56 13.30
N LEU A 118 -27.25 6.02 12.89
CA LEU A 118 -26.30 6.76 12.05
C LEU A 118 -26.85 6.99 10.64
N MET A 119 -27.50 5.99 10.05
CA MET A 119 -28.11 6.13 8.73
C MET A 119 -29.23 7.17 8.72
N ALA A 120 -30.11 7.10 9.72
CA ALA A 120 -31.17 8.08 9.98
C ALA A 120 -30.60 9.50 10.07
N LEU A 121 -29.54 9.67 10.89
CA LEU A 121 -28.88 10.96 11.06
C LEU A 121 -28.22 11.46 9.77
N ALA A 122 -27.59 10.58 9.00
CA ALA A 122 -26.98 10.94 7.72
C ALA A 122 -28.04 11.42 6.72
N ALA A 123 -29.17 10.73 6.63
CA ALA A 123 -30.30 11.13 5.80
C ALA A 123 -30.87 12.49 6.21
N ASP A 124 -31.11 12.69 7.52
CA ASP A 124 -31.64 13.97 8.04
C ASP A 124 -30.68 15.15 7.80
N ARG A 125 -29.37 14.88 7.73
CA ARG A 125 -28.33 15.86 7.40
C ARG A 125 -28.16 16.06 5.88
N GLY A 126 -29.00 15.45 5.05
CA GLY A 126 -29.01 15.65 3.61
C GLY A 126 -27.93 14.88 2.87
N ALA A 127 -27.54 13.70 3.35
CA ALA A 127 -26.65 12.81 2.60
C ALA A 127 -27.25 12.51 1.22
N ARG A 128 -26.42 12.55 0.18
CA ARG A 128 -26.77 12.09 -1.18
C ARG A 128 -26.43 10.62 -1.37
N ARG A 129 -25.46 10.14 -0.60
CA ARG A 129 -24.95 8.78 -0.63
C ARG A 129 -24.60 8.33 0.79
N VAL A 130 -24.87 7.08 1.12
CA VAL A 130 -24.54 6.47 2.42
C VAL A 130 -23.82 5.16 2.16
N ILE A 131 -22.55 5.10 2.53
CA ILE A 131 -21.71 3.90 2.48
C ILE A 131 -21.71 3.26 3.86
N VAL A 132 -22.06 1.98 3.93
CA VAL A 132 -22.05 1.19 5.16
C VAL A 132 -21.04 0.05 5.01
N GLY A 133 -19.95 0.13 5.76
CA GLY A 133 -18.98 -0.95 5.93
C GLY A 133 -19.56 -2.06 6.80
N ILE A 134 -19.70 -3.25 6.24
CA ILE A 134 -20.32 -4.41 6.89
C ILE A 134 -19.24 -5.43 7.24
N GLY A 135 -18.79 -5.40 8.49
CA GLY A 135 -17.75 -6.29 8.99
C GLY A 135 -17.64 -6.24 10.51
N GLY A 136 -17.00 -7.26 11.10
CA GLY A 136 -16.69 -7.29 12.53
C GLY A 136 -17.89 -7.22 13.48
N THR A 137 -19.10 -7.53 13.01
CA THR A 137 -20.36 -7.34 13.77
C THR A 137 -20.54 -8.36 14.89
N ALA A 138 -21.11 -7.94 16.02
CA ALA A 138 -21.53 -8.80 17.14
C ALA A 138 -22.89 -9.48 16.92
N MET A 139 -23.76 -8.89 16.12
CA MET A 139 -25.16 -9.29 16.02
C MET A 139 -25.44 -10.34 14.94
N ASN A 140 -26.56 -11.04 15.08
CA ASN A 140 -27.14 -11.92 14.07
C ASN A 140 -28.66 -11.69 13.96
N ASP A 141 -29.04 -10.41 13.99
CA ASP A 141 -30.43 -9.96 14.15
C ASP A 141 -31.17 -9.74 12.83
N GLY A 142 -30.56 -10.07 11.69
CA GLY A 142 -31.16 -9.85 10.37
C GLY A 142 -31.22 -8.37 9.98
N GLY A 143 -30.58 -7.47 10.71
CA GLY A 143 -30.69 -6.03 10.47
C GLY A 143 -31.98 -5.40 11.01
N ILE A 144 -32.79 -6.13 11.81
CA ILE A 144 -34.07 -5.60 12.31
C ILE A 144 -33.87 -4.37 13.19
N GLY A 145 -32.79 -4.30 13.98
CA GLY A 145 -32.49 -3.14 14.81
C GLY A 145 -32.22 -1.89 13.96
N MET A 146 -31.44 -2.03 12.89
CA MET A 146 -31.18 -0.94 11.95
C MET A 146 -32.47 -0.42 11.32
N VAL A 147 -33.34 -1.32 10.86
CA VAL A 147 -34.64 -0.96 10.26
C VAL A 147 -35.51 -0.19 11.26
N GLN A 148 -35.58 -0.68 12.50
CA GLN A 148 -36.32 -0.03 13.58
C GLN A 148 -35.85 1.41 13.84
N ALA A 149 -34.54 1.61 13.95
CA ALA A 149 -33.97 2.93 14.20
C ALA A 149 -34.15 3.90 13.02
N ALA A 150 -34.16 3.38 11.79
CA ALA A 150 -34.33 4.18 10.58
C ALA A 150 -35.78 4.63 10.33
N GLY A 151 -36.76 4.06 11.03
CA GLY A 151 -38.18 4.39 10.92
C GLY A 151 -39.06 3.30 10.30
N GLY A 152 -38.51 2.12 10.03
CA GLY A 152 -39.26 0.95 9.58
C GLY A 152 -39.90 0.20 10.75
N ARG A 153 -40.90 -0.63 10.46
CA ARG A 153 -41.60 -1.44 11.46
C ARG A 153 -41.40 -2.92 11.20
N VAL A 154 -41.07 -3.65 12.27
CA VAL A 154 -40.83 -5.10 12.25
C VAL A 154 -41.72 -5.69 13.34
N LEU A 155 -42.75 -6.42 12.95
CA LEU A 155 -43.91 -6.70 13.78
C LEU A 155 -44.07 -8.19 14.09
N ASP A 156 -44.55 -8.47 15.29
CA ASP A 156 -44.96 -9.81 15.73
C ASP A 156 -46.33 -10.20 15.16
N GLY A 157 -46.82 -11.39 15.52
CA GLY A 157 -48.15 -11.88 15.11
C GLY A 157 -49.33 -11.08 15.66
N GLU A 158 -49.11 -10.24 16.68
CA GLU A 158 -50.11 -9.35 17.28
C GLU A 158 -50.02 -7.92 16.72
N GLY A 159 -49.13 -7.66 15.77
CA GLY A 159 -48.92 -6.34 15.17
C GLY A 159 -48.12 -5.38 16.04
N ARG A 160 -47.41 -5.87 17.06
CA ARG A 160 -46.53 -5.06 17.93
C ARG A 160 -45.10 -5.09 17.42
N GLN A 161 -44.35 -4.02 17.69
CA GLN A 161 -42.94 -3.94 17.36
C GLN A 161 -42.14 -5.02 18.10
N VAL A 162 -41.41 -5.86 17.36
CA VAL A 162 -40.58 -6.90 17.97
C VAL A 162 -39.43 -6.30 18.77
N PRO A 163 -38.95 -6.97 19.84
CA PRO A 163 -37.70 -6.61 20.50
C PRO A 163 -36.50 -6.56 19.53
N ARG A 164 -35.37 -6.04 19.98
CA ARG A 164 -34.13 -6.08 19.21
C ARG A 164 -33.45 -7.46 19.31
N GLY A 165 -32.49 -7.71 18.41
CA GLY A 165 -31.69 -8.93 18.43
C GLY A 165 -32.43 -10.16 17.92
N ILE A 166 -31.83 -11.33 18.13
CA ILE A 166 -32.41 -12.63 17.75
C ILE A 166 -33.76 -12.86 18.46
N TYR A 167 -33.91 -12.36 19.69
CA TYR A 167 -35.19 -12.40 20.41
C TYR A 167 -36.35 -11.81 19.62
N GLY A 168 -36.09 -10.72 18.91
CA GLY A 168 -37.04 -10.13 17.97
C GLY A 168 -37.18 -10.92 16.68
N LEU A 169 -36.05 -11.34 16.10
CA LEU A 169 -36.01 -12.09 14.84
C LEU A 169 -36.90 -13.35 14.89
N ARG A 170 -36.89 -14.06 16.02
CA ARG A 170 -37.74 -15.23 16.28
C ARG A 170 -39.24 -14.95 16.11
N GLN A 171 -39.67 -13.73 16.40
CA GLN A 171 -41.08 -13.33 16.50
C GLN A 171 -41.60 -12.66 15.23
N VAL A 172 -40.73 -12.35 14.26
CA VAL A 172 -41.11 -11.58 13.07
C VAL A 172 -42.20 -12.32 12.29
N SER A 173 -43.33 -11.63 12.12
CA SER A 173 -44.48 -12.10 11.35
C SER A 173 -44.75 -11.18 10.15
N ARG A 174 -44.47 -9.88 10.28
CA ARG A 174 -44.74 -8.86 9.26
C ARG A 174 -43.72 -7.73 9.32
N VAL A 175 -43.42 -7.11 8.17
CA VAL A 175 -42.63 -5.89 8.10
C VAL A 175 -43.37 -4.81 7.33
N GLU A 176 -43.03 -3.55 7.63
CA GLU A 176 -43.49 -2.40 6.89
C GLU A 176 -42.33 -1.39 6.74
N PRO A 177 -42.19 -0.74 5.58
CA PRO A 177 -41.07 0.17 5.33
C PRO A 177 -41.14 1.45 6.18
N GLY A 178 -42.32 1.81 6.70
CA GLY A 178 -42.51 3.03 7.49
C GLY A 178 -42.07 4.27 6.73
N ASP A 179 -41.31 5.15 7.39
CA ASP A 179 -40.84 6.42 6.81
C ASP A 179 -39.57 6.27 5.97
N ILE A 180 -38.96 5.07 5.92
CA ILE A 180 -37.70 4.82 5.20
C ILE A 180 -37.77 5.29 3.72
N PRO A 181 -38.81 4.97 2.93
CA PRO A 181 -38.84 5.34 1.52
C PRO A 181 -38.81 6.85 1.25
N GLU A 182 -39.47 7.65 2.11
CA GLU A 182 -39.46 9.11 1.96
C GLU A 182 -38.18 9.70 2.57
N ARG A 183 -37.73 9.20 3.72
CA ARG A 183 -36.51 9.68 4.40
C ARG A 183 -35.23 9.45 3.59
N PHE A 184 -35.15 8.32 2.87
CA PHE A 184 -34.00 7.95 2.03
C PHE A 184 -34.22 8.24 0.55
N LYS A 185 -35.25 9.02 0.21
CA LYS A 185 -35.59 9.34 -1.18
C LYS A 185 -34.45 10.08 -1.87
N GLY A 186 -33.98 9.52 -2.97
CA GLY A 186 -32.86 10.07 -3.74
C GLY A 186 -31.49 9.91 -3.08
N ILE A 187 -31.40 9.18 -1.96
CA ILE A 187 -30.14 8.82 -1.32
C ILE A 187 -29.69 7.46 -1.85
N GLU A 188 -28.50 7.41 -2.43
CA GLU A 188 -27.87 6.14 -2.81
C GLU A 188 -27.34 5.44 -1.55
N VAL A 189 -27.76 4.20 -1.29
CA VAL A 189 -27.23 3.41 -0.18
C VAL A 189 -26.35 2.28 -0.71
N ILE A 190 -25.19 2.08 -0.11
CA ILE A 190 -24.22 1.07 -0.53
C ILE A 190 -23.75 0.30 0.70
N GLY A 191 -23.89 -1.02 0.66
CA GLY A 191 -23.27 -1.93 1.61
C GLY A 191 -22.00 -2.53 1.02
N ILE A 192 -20.86 -2.34 1.68
CA ILE A 192 -19.58 -2.93 1.26
C ILE A 192 -19.22 -4.08 2.21
N CYS A 193 -18.88 -5.24 1.65
CA CYS A 193 -18.47 -6.42 2.42
C CYS A 193 -17.54 -7.33 1.60
N ASP A 194 -16.74 -8.12 2.30
CA ASP A 194 -15.72 -9.02 1.77
C ASP A 194 -16.19 -10.49 1.66
N VAL A 195 -17.49 -10.75 1.87
CA VAL A 195 -18.02 -12.12 1.91
C VAL A 195 -19.22 -12.30 1.00
N ASP A 196 -19.26 -13.42 0.28
CA ASP A 196 -20.35 -13.78 -0.64
C ASP A 196 -21.50 -14.57 0.01
N SER A 197 -21.42 -14.85 1.32
CA SER A 197 -22.39 -15.69 2.04
C SER A 197 -23.85 -15.26 1.80
N PRO A 198 -24.74 -16.21 1.42
CA PRO A 198 -26.17 -15.93 1.35
C PRO A 198 -26.76 -15.68 2.74
N LEU A 199 -28.05 -15.33 2.80
CA LEU A 199 -28.69 -15.06 4.08
C LEU A 199 -28.74 -16.31 4.99
N THR A 200 -29.09 -17.47 4.42
CA THR A 200 -29.37 -18.71 5.17
C THR A 200 -28.70 -19.95 4.59
N GLY A 201 -28.79 -21.06 5.32
CA GLY A 201 -28.25 -22.36 4.92
C GLY A 201 -26.80 -22.57 5.37
N PRO A 202 -26.16 -23.69 4.99
CA PRO A 202 -24.84 -24.07 5.53
C PRO A 202 -23.72 -23.07 5.28
N GLN A 203 -23.85 -22.23 4.25
CA GLN A 203 -22.91 -21.15 3.93
C GLN A 203 -23.45 -19.76 4.32
N GLY A 204 -24.61 -19.71 4.98
CA GLY A 204 -25.32 -18.49 5.35
C GLY A 204 -24.81 -17.84 6.62
N ALA A 205 -25.43 -16.71 6.97
CA ALA A 205 -25.01 -15.83 8.05
C ALA A 205 -24.80 -16.56 9.39
N THR A 206 -25.80 -17.33 9.80
CA THR A 206 -25.85 -18.00 11.11
C THR A 206 -24.81 -19.12 11.19
N TRP A 207 -24.73 -19.98 10.18
CA TRP A 207 -23.82 -21.13 10.21
C TRP A 207 -22.35 -20.74 10.12
N VAL A 208 -22.01 -19.77 9.27
CA VAL A 208 -20.62 -19.38 9.04
C VAL A 208 -20.11 -18.43 10.12
N TYR A 209 -20.92 -17.44 10.53
CA TYR A 209 -20.46 -16.35 11.40
C TYR A 209 -21.11 -16.35 12.79
N GLY A 210 -22.14 -17.15 13.02
CA GLY A 210 -22.75 -17.33 14.34
C GLY A 210 -21.81 -17.90 15.41
N PRO A 211 -20.99 -18.92 15.12
CA PRO A 211 -20.12 -19.54 16.12
C PRO A 211 -19.14 -18.57 16.79
N GLN A 212 -18.50 -17.69 16.01
CA GLN A 212 -17.58 -16.68 16.56
C GLN A 212 -18.29 -15.60 17.40
N LYS A 213 -19.62 -15.46 17.26
CA LYS A 213 -20.45 -14.54 18.05
C LYS A 213 -21.02 -15.20 19.31
N GLY A 214 -20.93 -16.53 19.41
CA GLY A 214 -21.36 -17.28 20.60
C GLY A 214 -22.44 -18.34 20.36
N LEU A 215 -23.02 -18.44 19.16
CA LEU A 215 -24.06 -19.45 18.86
C LEU A 215 -23.47 -20.87 18.80
N LYS A 216 -24.15 -21.84 19.40
CA LYS A 216 -23.67 -23.24 19.47
C LYS A 216 -24.78 -24.26 19.26
N GLY A 217 -24.40 -25.42 18.74
CA GLY A 217 -25.26 -26.60 18.68
C GLY A 217 -26.60 -26.34 17.99
N GLN A 218 -27.70 -26.62 18.70
CA GLN A 218 -29.06 -26.48 18.18
C GLN A 218 -29.46 -25.03 17.87
N GLU A 219 -28.85 -24.05 18.53
CA GLU A 219 -29.14 -22.63 18.32
C GLU A 219 -28.85 -22.20 16.87
N LEU A 220 -27.82 -22.78 16.24
CA LEU A 220 -27.48 -22.49 14.85
C LEU A 220 -28.63 -22.88 13.91
N HIS A 221 -29.26 -24.03 14.15
CA HIS A 221 -30.39 -24.49 13.35
C HIS A 221 -31.63 -23.63 13.58
N GLU A 222 -31.93 -23.29 14.83
CA GLU A 222 -33.09 -22.47 15.17
C GLU A 222 -32.97 -21.05 14.61
N VAL A 223 -31.82 -20.40 14.80
CA VAL A 223 -31.58 -19.02 14.35
C VAL A 223 -31.52 -18.93 12.82
N ASP A 224 -30.95 -19.94 12.13
CA ASP A 224 -31.01 -20.01 10.66
C ASP A 224 -32.45 -20.17 10.17
N GLY A 225 -33.28 -20.96 10.86
CA GLY A 225 -34.71 -21.07 10.57
C GLY A 225 -35.48 -19.76 10.81
N TYR A 226 -35.12 -18.99 11.83
CA TYR A 226 -35.69 -17.65 12.04
C TYR A 226 -35.31 -16.70 10.91
N MET A 227 -34.04 -16.76 10.47
CA MET A 227 -33.54 -15.95 9.37
C MET A 227 -34.21 -16.31 8.03
N ASP A 228 -34.50 -17.60 7.80
CA ASP A 228 -35.19 -18.04 6.57
C ASP A 228 -36.63 -17.51 6.55
N ARG A 229 -37.35 -17.64 7.68
CA ARG A 229 -38.68 -17.05 7.84
C ARG A 229 -38.64 -15.54 7.64
N TYR A 230 -37.65 -14.85 8.20
CA TYR A 230 -37.48 -13.42 8.00
C TYR A 230 -37.31 -13.07 6.50
N GLY A 231 -36.48 -13.82 5.77
CA GLY A 231 -36.35 -13.68 4.32
C GLY A 231 -37.66 -13.87 3.56
N GLN A 232 -38.49 -14.86 3.96
CA GLN A 232 -39.83 -15.06 3.41
C GLN A 232 -40.76 -13.88 3.69
N VAL A 233 -40.69 -13.31 4.89
CA VAL A 233 -41.48 -12.12 5.28
C VAL A 233 -41.07 -10.90 4.44
N LEU A 234 -39.76 -10.68 4.24
CA LEU A 234 -39.26 -9.62 3.34
C LEU A 234 -39.76 -9.80 1.90
N ALA A 235 -39.73 -11.04 1.40
CA ALA A 235 -40.25 -11.36 0.07
C ALA A 235 -41.75 -11.04 -0.06
N ARG A 236 -42.54 -11.43 0.94
CA ARG A 236 -44.00 -11.23 0.97
C ARG A 236 -44.38 -9.76 1.09
N ASP A 237 -43.77 -9.03 2.01
CA ASP A 237 -44.23 -7.69 2.40
C ASP A 237 -43.56 -6.56 1.60
N LEU A 238 -42.32 -6.76 1.15
CA LEU A 238 -41.56 -5.76 0.39
C LEU A 238 -41.33 -6.17 -1.08
N GLY A 239 -41.73 -7.39 -1.48
CA GLY A 239 -41.48 -7.92 -2.82
C GLY A 239 -40.01 -8.23 -3.09
N ARG A 240 -39.21 -8.42 -2.03
CA ARG A 240 -37.74 -8.52 -2.10
C ARG A 240 -37.24 -9.71 -1.28
N ASP A 241 -36.86 -10.79 -1.96
CA ASP A 241 -36.34 -12.02 -1.33
C ASP A 241 -34.80 -12.02 -1.30
N PRO A 242 -34.17 -11.85 -0.12
CA PRO A 242 -32.71 -11.82 -0.01
C PRO A 242 -32.06 -13.21 0.11
N ARG A 243 -32.83 -14.31 0.22
CA ARG A 243 -32.28 -15.61 0.63
C ARG A 243 -31.26 -16.19 -0.36
N GLY A 244 -31.49 -15.99 -1.66
CA GLY A 244 -30.56 -16.37 -2.73
C GLY A 244 -29.63 -15.24 -3.20
N LEU A 245 -29.72 -14.05 -2.60
CA LEU A 245 -28.90 -12.90 -3.00
C LEU A 245 -27.48 -13.08 -2.44
N PRO A 246 -26.43 -13.06 -3.29
CA PRO A 246 -25.05 -13.07 -2.81
C PRO A 246 -24.81 -11.94 -1.81
N ARG A 247 -23.96 -12.19 -0.80
CA ARG A 247 -23.61 -11.23 0.27
C ARG A 247 -24.73 -10.90 1.26
N ALA A 248 -25.96 -11.38 1.07
CA ALA A 248 -27.08 -11.04 1.94
C ALA A 248 -26.89 -11.47 3.41
N GLY A 249 -26.03 -12.47 3.67
CA GLY A 249 -25.69 -12.88 5.02
C GLY A 249 -24.66 -12.02 5.74
N ALA A 250 -24.01 -11.08 5.03
CA ALA A 250 -22.99 -10.22 5.61
C ALA A 250 -23.54 -9.43 6.81
N GLY A 251 -22.74 -9.36 7.87
CA GLY A 251 -23.13 -8.71 9.12
C GLY A 251 -24.35 -9.37 9.78
N GLY A 252 -24.49 -10.70 9.74
CA GLY A 252 -25.62 -11.36 10.42
C GLY A 252 -26.98 -11.05 9.81
N GLY A 253 -27.03 -10.82 8.50
CA GLY A 253 -28.23 -10.42 7.75
C GLY A 253 -28.45 -8.90 7.64
N LEU A 254 -27.52 -8.07 8.13
CA LEU A 254 -27.58 -6.61 7.93
C LEU A 254 -27.69 -6.22 6.46
N ALA A 255 -26.90 -6.88 5.61
CA ALA A 255 -26.90 -6.65 4.17
C ALA A 255 -28.25 -6.97 3.52
N ALA A 256 -28.93 -8.04 3.95
CA ALA A 256 -30.28 -8.36 3.50
C ALA A 256 -31.27 -7.23 3.81
N ALA A 257 -31.23 -6.67 5.02
CA ALA A 257 -32.10 -5.55 5.39
C ALA A 257 -31.75 -4.25 4.65
N LEU A 258 -30.46 -3.95 4.46
CA LEU A 258 -30.00 -2.80 3.64
C LEU A 258 -30.58 -2.89 2.22
N TRP A 259 -30.46 -4.06 1.60
CA TRP A 259 -30.98 -4.30 0.26
C TRP A 259 -32.51 -4.25 0.20
N ALA A 260 -33.20 -4.89 1.15
CA ALA A 260 -34.66 -5.01 1.14
C ALA A 260 -35.38 -3.68 1.47
N PHE A 261 -34.93 -2.94 2.48
CA PHE A 261 -35.61 -1.72 2.94
C PHE A 261 -35.10 -0.44 2.28
N PHE A 262 -33.80 -0.35 2.00
CA PHE A 262 -33.15 0.89 1.53
C PHE A 262 -32.80 0.83 0.06
N GLY A 263 -32.99 -0.32 -0.59
CA GLY A 263 -32.54 -0.54 -1.97
C GLY A 263 -31.05 -0.40 -2.15
N ALA A 264 -30.29 -0.77 -1.12
CA ALA A 264 -28.85 -0.67 -1.16
C ALA A 264 -28.24 -1.57 -2.23
N SER A 265 -27.19 -1.08 -2.90
CA SER A 265 -26.30 -1.93 -3.69
C SER A 265 -25.32 -2.64 -2.76
N LEU A 266 -25.18 -3.96 -2.90
CA LEU A 266 -24.21 -4.76 -2.16
C LEU A 266 -23.01 -5.04 -3.05
N VAL A 267 -21.83 -4.55 -2.67
CA VAL A 267 -20.63 -4.58 -3.52
C VAL A 267 -19.44 -5.21 -2.80
N ASP A 268 -18.46 -5.64 -3.60
CA ASP A 268 -17.17 -6.13 -3.10
C ASP A 268 -16.41 -5.01 -2.40
N GLY A 269 -16.02 -5.25 -1.14
CA GLY A 269 -15.40 -4.23 -0.30
C GLY A 269 -14.05 -3.77 -0.83
N ALA A 270 -13.13 -4.69 -1.12
CA ALA A 270 -11.79 -4.32 -1.58
C ALA A 270 -11.83 -3.59 -2.93
N GLY A 271 -12.56 -4.11 -3.93
CA GLY A 271 -12.71 -3.47 -5.22
C GLY A 271 -13.28 -2.06 -5.12
N PHE A 272 -14.35 -1.89 -4.34
CA PHE A 272 -14.96 -0.58 -4.10
C PHE A 272 -13.98 0.41 -3.46
N ILE A 273 -13.17 -0.04 -2.50
CA ILE A 273 -12.17 0.83 -1.86
C ILE A 273 -11.03 1.21 -2.82
N LEU A 274 -10.61 0.33 -3.73
CA LEU A 274 -9.61 0.69 -4.75
C LEU A 274 -10.12 1.81 -5.67
N GLU A 275 -11.39 1.75 -6.07
CA GLU A 275 -12.03 2.82 -6.85
C GLU A 275 -12.15 4.10 -6.02
N GLU A 276 -12.66 4.00 -4.79
CA GLU A 276 -12.91 5.17 -3.95
C GLU A 276 -11.66 5.86 -3.40
N THR A 277 -10.52 5.18 -3.41
CA THR A 277 -9.25 5.77 -2.98
C THR A 277 -8.47 6.39 -4.15
N GLY A 278 -8.93 6.23 -5.39
CA GLY A 278 -8.18 6.61 -6.59
C GLY A 278 -7.00 5.67 -6.88
N PHE A 279 -6.95 4.50 -6.24
CA PHE A 279 -5.88 3.53 -6.45
C PHE A 279 -5.82 3.06 -7.91
N LEU A 280 -6.98 2.82 -8.53
CA LEU A 280 -7.05 2.37 -9.93
C LEU A 280 -6.52 3.41 -10.92
N ASP A 281 -6.57 4.70 -10.58
CA ASP A 281 -5.98 5.76 -11.39
C ASP A 281 -4.47 5.86 -11.16
N GLU A 282 -4.03 5.69 -9.91
CA GLU A 282 -2.63 5.81 -9.52
C GLU A 282 -1.79 4.58 -9.89
N ILE A 283 -2.38 3.41 -10.07
CA ILE A 283 -1.65 2.23 -10.55
C ILE A 283 -1.24 2.38 -12.03
N GLU A 284 -1.94 3.22 -12.81
CA GLU A 284 -1.55 3.53 -14.18
C GLU A 284 -0.17 4.22 -14.21
N GLY A 285 0.74 3.65 -14.99
CA GLY A 285 2.14 4.10 -15.06
C GLY A 285 2.99 3.81 -13.82
N ALA A 286 2.49 3.04 -12.85
CA ALA A 286 3.32 2.52 -11.77
C ALA A 286 4.28 1.45 -12.30
N ALA A 287 5.54 1.49 -11.85
CA ALA A 287 6.54 0.48 -12.16
C ALA A 287 6.48 -0.71 -11.21
N LEU A 288 5.90 -0.52 -10.03
CA LEU A 288 5.78 -1.51 -8.96
C LEU A 288 4.68 -1.10 -7.99
N VAL A 289 3.93 -2.08 -7.50
CA VAL A 289 2.99 -1.93 -6.39
C VAL A 289 3.45 -2.76 -5.20
N ILE A 290 3.39 -2.17 -4.02
CA ILE A 290 3.57 -2.87 -2.74
C ILE A 290 2.24 -2.87 -2.02
N THR A 291 1.79 -4.05 -1.60
CA THR A 291 0.57 -4.22 -0.80
C THR A 291 0.83 -5.16 0.37
N GLY A 292 -0.17 -5.42 1.21
CA GLY A 292 -0.03 -6.33 2.32
C GLY A 292 -1.11 -6.22 3.36
N GLU A 293 -1.12 -7.18 4.27
CA GLU A 293 -2.02 -7.28 5.42
C GLU A 293 -1.36 -8.08 6.56
N GLY A 294 -2.00 -8.14 7.73
CA GLY A 294 -1.43 -8.80 8.91
C GLY A 294 -1.17 -10.31 8.74
N ARG A 295 -1.97 -11.00 7.92
CA ARG A 295 -1.76 -12.42 7.59
C ARG A 295 -2.20 -12.67 6.17
N ILE A 296 -1.31 -13.23 5.37
CA ILE A 296 -1.61 -13.68 4.02
C ILE A 296 -1.90 -15.17 4.07
N ASP A 297 -3.12 -15.55 3.69
CA ASP A 297 -3.64 -16.92 3.76
C ASP A 297 -4.48 -17.26 2.51
N SER A 298 -5.06 -18.46 2.47
CA SER A 298 -5.94 -18.88 1.37
C SER A 298 -7.25 -18.07 1.28
N GLN A 299 -7.62 -17.33 2.33
CA GLN A 299 -8.75 -16.41 2.30
C GLN A 299 -8.40 -15.05 1.68
N THR A 300 -7.12 -14.68 1.60
CA THR A 300 -6.70 -13.45 0.92
C THR A 300 -7.21 -13.40 -0.54
N GLN A 301 -7.31 -14.55 -1.21
CA GLN A 301 -7.87 -14.68 -2.57
C GLN A 301 -9.39 -14.41 -2.64
N LYS A 302 -10.09 -14.49 -1.51
CA LYS A 302 -11.55 -14.35 -1.41
C LYS A 302 -11.94 -12.89 -1.16
N GLY A 303 -11.48 -11.98 -2.01
CA GLY A 303 -11.93 -10.57 -2.00
C GLY A 303 -11.26 -9.65 -0.99
N LYS A 304 -10.09 -10.02 -0.43
CA LYS A 304 -9.31 -9.11 0.44
C LYS A 304 -8.47 -8.13 -0.38
N VAL A 305 -8.07 -7.04 0.27
CA VAL A 305 -7.24 -5.96 -0.29
C VAL A 305 -6.01 -6.47 -1.07
N PRO A 306 -5.12 -7.32 -0.53
CA PRO A 306 -3.90 -7.68 -1.26
C PRO A 306 -4.19 -8.34 -2.61
N TYR A 307 -5.21 -9.21 -2.67
CA TYR A 307 -5.55 -9.89 -3.91
C TYR A 307 -6.27 -8.96 -4.90
N ALA A 308 -7.15 -8.08 -4.43
CA ALA A 308 -7.76 -7.07 -5.29
C ALA A 308 -6.69 -6.15 -5.93
N VAL A 309 -5.68 -5.77 -5.16
CA VAL A 309 -4.51 -5.02 -5.65
C VAL A 309 -3.69 -5.84 -6.65
N ALA A 310 -3.42 -7.11 -6.34
CA ALA A 310 -2.68 -8.01 -7.23
C ALA A 310 -3.39 -8.18 -8.59
N LYS A 311 -4.70 -8.41 -8.56
CA LYS A 311 -5.53 -8.51 -9.76
C LYS A 311 -5.48 -7.22 -10.57
N ALA A 312 -5.67 -6.06 -9.93
CA ALA A 312 -5.60 -4.77 -10.60
C ALA A 312 -4.24 -4.50 -11.26
N GLY A 313 -3.15 -4.92 -10.61
CA GLY A 313 -1.79 -4.82 -11.16
C GLY A 313 -1.56 -5.80 -12.31
N PHE A 314 -1.97 -7.05 -12.16
CA PHE A 314 -1.87 -8.08 -13.19
C PHE A 314 -2.58 -7.67 -14.48
N GLU A 315 -3.81 -7.15 -14.38
CA GLU A 315 -4.59 -6.64 -15.53
C GLU A 315 -3.91 -5.47 -16.26
N ARG A 316 -3.04 -4.74 -15.57
CA ARG A 316 -2.31 -3.56 -16.10
C ARG A 316 -0.84 -3.84 -16.43
N GLY A 317 -0.39 -5.09 -16.24
CA GLY A 317 1.03 -5.44 -16.41
C GLY A 317 1.96 -4.79 -15.39
N VAL A 318 1.45 -4.37 -14.23
CA VAL A 318 2.23 -3.77 -13.14
C VAL A 318 2.56 -4.85 -12.10
N PRO A 319 3.85 -5.10 -11.79
CA PRO A 319 4.22 -6.12 -10.82
C PRO A 319 3.75 -5.73 -9.42
N VAL A 320 3.26 -6.72 -8.67
CA VAL A 320 2.73 -6.53 -7.31
C VAL A 320 3.49 -7.41 -6.33
N ILE A 321 4.04 -6.79 -5.28
CA ILE A 321 4.68 -7.51 -4.17
C ILE A 321 3.83 -7.35 -2.91
N ALA A 322 3.52 -8.47 -2.26
CA ALA A 322 2.80 -8.47 -0.99
C ALA A 322 3.73 -8.64 0.22
N LEU A 323 3.43 -7.90 1.30
CA LEU A 323 4.07 -8.00 2.60
C LEU A 323 3.05 -8.50 3.62
N GLY A 324 3.21 -9.73 4.11
CA GLY A 324 2.40 -10.29 5.19
C GLY A 324 3.01 -10.03 6.56
N GLY A 325 2.19 -9.75 7.58
CA GLY A 325 2.62 -9.89 8.98
C GLY A 325 2.97 -11.34 9.34
N SER A 326 2.40 -12.29 8.59
CA SER A 326 2.74 -13.71 8.57
C SER A 326 2.25 -14.32 7.26
N LEU A 327 2.87 -15.41 6.83
CA LEU A 327 2.41 -16.22 5.69
C LEU A 327 1.91 -17.58 6.17
N ASP A 328 0.74 -18.01 5.69
CA ASP A 328 0.19 -19.32 6.04
C ASP A 328 0.85 -20.48 5.26
N GLY A 329 0.73 -21.71 5.77
CA GLY A 329 1.30 -22.89 5.14
C GLY A 329 0.81 -23.11 3.70
N ASP A 330 -0.46 -22.81 3.43
CA ASP A 330 -1.06 -22.89 2.10
C ASP A 330 -0.30 -22.02 1.07
N VAL A 331 0.12 -20.82 1.48
CA VAL A 331 0.89 -19.87 0.64
C VAL A 331 2.22 -20.48 0.20
N LEU A 332 2.83 -21.30 1.05
CA LEU A 332 4.10 -21.97 0.76
C LEU A 332 3.95 -23.08 -0.29
N THR A 333 2.75 -23.65 -0.41
CA THR A 333 2.46 -24.75 -1.35
C THR A 333 1.93 -24.26 -2.70
N GLY A 334 1.43 -23.03 -2.75
CA GLY A 334 1.03 -22.35 -3.98
C GLY A 334 0.37 -21.02 -3.68
N TYR A 335 0.65 -20.01 -4.50
CA TYR A 335 0.05 -18.68 -4.35
C TYR A 335 -0.34 -18.10 -5.72
N PRO A 336 -1.34 -17.20 -5.82
CA PRO A 336 -1.86 -16.75 -7.10
C PRO A 336 -0.80 -16.09 -7.98
N PRO A 337 -0.80 -16.37 -9.30
CA PRO A 337 0.15 -15.80 -10.24
C PRO A 337 0.04 -14.27 -10.40
N GLU A 338 -1.06 -13.67 -9.93
CA GLU A 338 -1.27 -12.22 -9.92
C GLU A 338 -0.26 -11.48 -9.04
N PHE A 339 0.30 -12.16 -8.03
CA PHE A 339 1.42 -11.61 -7.25
C PHE A 339 2.75 -11.96 -7.91
N SER A 340 3.61 -10.95 -8.05
CA SER A 340 4.99 -11.15 -8.51
C SER A 340 5.88 -11.75 -7.42
N ALA A 341 5.62 -11.41 -6.15
CA ALA A 341 6.27 -12.01 -4.99
C ALA A 341 5.48 -11.77 -3.71
N VAL A 342 5.72 -12.60 -2.69
CA VAL A 342 5.15 -12.46 -1.35
C VAL A 342 6.26 -12.61 -0.33
N PHE A 343 6.28 -11.74 0.67
CA PHE A 343 7.27 -11.76 1.75
C PHE A 343 6.59 -11.72 3.12
N ASP A 344 7.20 -12.39 4.07
CA ASP A 344 6.93 -12.21 5.49
C ASP A 344 7.68 -10.95 5.98
N SER A 345 7.02 -10.12 6.79
CA SER A 345 7.59 -8.90 7.35
C SER A 345 8.30 -9.10 8.70
N THR A 346 8.29 -10.30 9.26
CA THR A 346 9.04 -10.66 10.46
C THR A 346 10.52 -10.89 10.16
N THR A 347 11.39 -10.64 11.14
CA THR A 347 12.86 -10.76 10.98
C THR A 347 13.44 -12.04 11.59
N GLY A 348 12.61 -12.90 12.16
CA GLY A 348 13.05 -14.13 12.82
C GLY A 348 11.90 -14.82 13.57
N PRO A 349 12.15 -16.03 14.10
CA PRO A 349 11.15 -16.76 14.87
C PRO A 349 10.80 -16.00 16.16
N GLY A 350 9.51 -15.95 16.48
CA GLY A 350 9.00 -15.30 17.68
C GLY A 350 7.53 -15.61 17.91
N THR A 351 6.99 -15.13 19.03
CA THR A 351 5.55 -15.19 19.29
C THR A 351 4.81 -14.13 18.47
N VAL A 352 3.49 -14.29 18.31
CA VAL A 352 2.64 -13.27 17.67
C VAL A 352 2.77 -11.91 18.37
N CYS A 353 2.82 -11.88 19.71
CA CYS A 353 3.00 -10.64 20.46
C CYS A 353 4.32 -9.95 20.12
N GLN A 354 5.42 -10.72 20.06
CA GLN A 354 6.73 -10.17 19.69
C GLN A 354 6.74 -9.64 18.26
N ALA A 355 6.08 -10.34 17.32
CA ALA A 355 5.94 -9.87 15.94
C ALA A 355 5.15 -8.56 15.86
N ILE A 356 4.04 -8.45 16.61
CA ILE A 356 3.22 -7.23 16.70
C ILE A 356 4.02 -6.05 17.28
N GLU A 357 4.76 -6.27 18.38
CA GLU A 357 5.61 -5.25 18.99
C GLU A 357 6.72 -4.77 18.05
N MET A 358 7.24 -5.67 17.21
CA MET A 358 8.32 -5.37 16.26
C MET A 358 7.85 -4.84 14.91
N ALA A 359 6.55 -4.83 14.62
CA ALA A 359 6.02 -4.44 13.32
C ALA A 359 6.47 -3.03 12.87
N GLU A 360 6.57 -2.07 13.79
CA GLU A 360 7.06 -0.71 13.46
C GLU A 360 8.54 -0.65 13.07
N LEU A 361 9.33 -1.66 13.44
CA LEU A 361 10.75 -1.78 13.07
C LEU A 361 10.96 -2.71 11.87
N SER A 362 10.27 -3.86 11.86
CA SER A 362 10.48 -4.91 10.88
C SER A 362 9.88 -4.57 9.52
N LEU A 363 8.65 -4.04 9.49
CA LEU A 363 7.95 -3.69 8.25
C LEU A 363 8.71 -2.67 7.39
N PRO A 364 9.14 -1.49 7.91
CA PRO A 364 9.94 -0.55 7.10
C PRO A 364 11.33 -1.09 6.77
N PHE A 365 11.89 -1.99 7.58
CA PHE A 365 13.17 -2.64 7.28
C PHE A 365 13.04 -3.55 6.05
N VAL A 366 12.06 -4.47 6.03
CA VAL A 366 11.83 -5.37 4.88
C VAL A 366 11.52 -4.56 3.62
N ALA A 367 10.66 -3.53 3.73
CA ALA A 367 10.36 -2.62 2.64
C ALA A 367 11.62 -1.93 2.07
N ARG A 368 12.57 -1.53 2.94
CA ARG A 368 13.87 -0.98 2.52
C ARG A 368 14.70 -1.99 1.74
N GLN A 369 14.75 -3.25 2.16
CA GLN A 369 15.49 -4.29 1.45
C GLN A 369 14.92 -4.54 0.06
N LEU A 370 13.58 -4.60 -0.05
CA LEU A 370 12.90 -4.69 -1.36
C LEU A 370 13.23 -3.49 -2.24
N ALA A 371 13.17 -2.28 -1.69
CA ALA A 371 13.50 -1.07 -2.43
C ALA A 371 14.95 -1.05 -2.93
N GLN A 372 15.92 -1.51 -2.13
CA GLN A 372 17.32 -1.65 -2.56
C GLN A 372 17.47 -2.67 -3.69
N LEU A 373 16.77 -3.79 -3.62
CA LEU A 373 16.74 -4.78 -4.69
C LEU A 373 16.12 -4.20 -5.96
N THR A 374 14.96 -3.55 -5.86
CA THR A 374 14.31 -2.87 -6.99
C THR A 374 15.24 -1.82 -7.59
N ARG A 375 15.90 -0.99 -6.76
CA ARG A 375 16.87 0.01 -7.22
C ARG A 375 18.02 -0.62 -7.99
N ALA A 376 18.57 -1.72 -7.51
CA ALA A 376 19.67 -2.42 -8.17
C ALA A 376 19.26 -3.02 -9.54
N VAL A 377 18.04 -3.55 -9.63
CA VAL A 377 17.47 -4.05 -10.89
C VAL A 377 17.23 -2.90 -11.87
N VAL A 378 16.59 -1.82 -11.42
CA VAL A 378 16.32 -0.65 -12.27
C VAL A 378 17.61 -0.04 -12.80
N LEU A 379 18.66 0.09 -11.97
CA LEU A 379 19.95 0.65 -12.39
C LEU A 379 20.60 -0.15 -13.55
N LYS A 380 20.29 -1.44 -13.66
CA LYS A 380 20.73 -2.32 -14.75
C LYS A 380 19.76 -2.35 -15.96
N GLY A 381 18.62 -1.69 -15.84
CA GLY A 381 17.59 -1.62 -16.87
C GLY A 381 17.93 -0.70 -18.05
N PRO A 382 16.92 -0.31 -18.84
CA PRO A 382 17.09 0.56 -20.00
C PRO A 382 17.72 1.91 -19.65
N VAL A 383 18.66 2.33 -20.50
CA VAL A 383 19.38 3.60 -20.38
C VAL A 383 18.55 4.71 -21.05
N ALA A 384 18.26 5.77 -20.30
CA ALA A 384 17.52 6.92 -20.82
C ALA A 384 18.43 7.92 -21.55
N ARG A 385 19.66 8.11 -21.06
CA ARG A 385 20.65 9.00 -21.64
C ARG A 385 22.03 8.36 -21.60
N ARG A 386 22.81 8.56 -22.68
CA ARG A 386 24.22 8.21 -22.72
C ARG A 386 25.06 9.48 -22.67
N GLU A 387 26.11 9.46 -21.85
CA GLU A 387 27.09 10.54 -21.75
C GLU A 387 28.46 10.01 -22.16
N VAL A 388 29.15 10.77 -23.00
CA VAL A 388 30.52 10.48 -23.42
C VAL A 388 31.43 11.54 -22.83
N CYS A 389 32.48 11.08 -22.17
CA CYS A 389 33.48 11.88 -21.52
C CYS A 389 34.87 11.39 -21.92
N ALA A 390 35.88 12.24 -21.72
CA ALA A 390 37.27 11.86 -21.90
C ALA A 390 38.12 12.36 -20.72
N GLY A 391 39.25 11.70 -20.48
CA GLY A 391 40.11 12.02 -19.36
C GLY A 391 41.51 11.43 -19.45
N GLY A 392 42.35 11.77 -18.47
CA GLY A 392 43.76 11.40 -18.45
C GLY A 392 44.16 10.54 -17.26
N VAL A 393 44.94 9.50 -17.52
CA VAL A 393 45.78 8.85 -16.51
C VAL A 393 47.18 9.46 -16.63
N VAL A 394 47.42 10.52 -15.86
CA VAL A 394 48.65 11.30 -15.96
C VAL A 394 49.71 10.74 -15.02
N PHE A 395 50.86 10.40 -15.57
CA PHE A 395 52.00 9.89 -14.82
C PHE A 395 53.14 10.91 -14.78
N ARG A 396 53.95 10.81 -13.72
CA ARG A 396 55.29 11.41 -13.66
C ARG A 396 56.28 10.48 -12.97
N LYS A 397 57.57 10.69 -13.23
CA LYS A 397 58.67 10.05 -12.48
C LYS A 397 59.27 11.06 -11.50
N ARG A 398 59.36 10.69 -10.22
CA ARG A 398 60.02 11.49 -9.17
C ARG A 398 60.88 10.58 -8.31
N ASN A 399 62.17 10.89 -8.18
CA ASN A 399 63.13 10.11 -7.39
C ASN A 399 63.12 8.60 -7.71
N GLY A 400 63.01 8.24 -8.99
CA GLY A 400 62.95 6.86 -9.46
C GLY A 400 61.61 6.14 -9.23
N ARG A 401 60.61 6.79 -8.60
CA ARG A 401 59.27 6.25 -8.40
C ARG A 401 58.28 6.84 -9.40
N ARG A 402 57.31 6.04 -9.83
CA ARG A 402 56.18 6.48 -10.64
C ARG A 402 55.06 6.96 -9.72
N GLU A 403 54.51 8.13 -10.03
CA GLU A 403 53.35 8.71 -9.38
C GLU A 403 52.25 8.95 -10.42
N VAL A 404 50.99 8.84 -10.00
CA VAL A 404 49.81 9.15 -10.82
C VAL A 404 49.07 10.36 -10.24
N LEU A 405 48.52 11.19 -11.12
CA LEU A 405 47.71 12.35 -10.76
C LEU A 405 46.29 11.91 -10.42
N LEU A 406 45.78 12.35 -9.27
CA LEU A 406 44.41 12.12 -8.83
C LEU A 406 43.76 13.42 -8.37
N ILE A 407 42.46 13.52 -8.58
CA ILE A 407 41.59 14.58 -8.09
C ILE A 407 40.68 14.04 -6.99
N GLU A 408 40.42 14.85 -5.97
CA GLU A 408 39.44 14.56 -4.92
C GLU A 408 38.12 15.24 -5.26
N ASP A 409 37.10 14.43 -5.52
CA ASP A 409 35.77 14.92 -5.84
C ASP A 409 35.02 15.45 -4.60
N ARG A 410 33.85 16.04 -4.82
CA ARG A 410 32.97 16.57 -3.76
C ARG A 410 32.48 15.53 -2.74
N PHE A 411 32.66 14.23 -3.02
CA PHE A 411 32.28 13.12 -2.14
C PHE A 411 33.50 12.55 -1.37
N GLY A 412 34.69 13.14 -1.55
CA GLY A 412 35.94 12.70 -0.91
C GLY A 412 36.50 11.40 -1.51
N TYR A 413 36.13 11.07 -2.76
CA TYR A 413 36.73 9.97 -3.51
C TYR A 413 37.84 10.50 -4.41
N LEU A 414 38.95 9.76 -4.46
CA LEU A 414 40.02 10.01 -5.41
C LEU A 414 39.68 9.37 -6.77
N ALA A 415 39.71 10.20 -7.80
CA ALA A 415 39.37 9.85 -9.17
C ALA A 415 40.41 10.40 -10.16
N LEU A 416 40.31 9.97 -11.40
CA LEU A 416 41.09 10.49 -12.51
C LEU A 416 40.41 11.74 -13.08
N PRO A 417 41.18 12.72 -13.57
CA PRO A 417 40.61 13.91 -14.18
C PRO A 417 39.89 13.61 -15.49
N LYS A 418 38.68 14.15 -15.66
CA LYS A 418 37.76 13.83 -16.78
C LYS A 418 36.47 14.68 -16.80
N GLY A 419 36.07 15.11 -17.99
CA GLY A 419 34.79 15.78 -18.22
C GLY A 419 34.17 15.49 -19.59
N HIS A 420 33.15 16.26 -19.97
CA HIS A 420 32.32 16.02 -21.15
C HIS A 420 33.05 16.37 -22.45
N VAL A 421 32.72 15.67 -23.53
CA VAL A 421 33.24 15.98 -24.86
C VAL A 421 32.37 17.05 -25.49
N ASP A 422 32.97 18.19 -25.85
CA ASP A 422 32.26 19.31 -26.44
C ASP A 422 31.92 19.09 -27.92
N GLN A 423 30.98 19.88 -28.44
CA GLN A 423 30.55 19.75 -29.84
C GLN A 423 31.71 20.06 -30.80
N GLY A 424 32.10 19.07 -31.60
CA GLY A 424 33.20 19.18 -32.58
C GLY A 424 34.58 18.84 -32.02
N GLU A 425 34.67 18.45 -30.75
CA GLU A 425 35.90 18.06 -30.08
C GLU A 425 36.20 16.56 -30.25
N THR A 426 37.47 16.18 -30.46
CA THR A 426 37.88 14.76 -30.41
C THR A 426 38.05 14.28 -28.96
N LEU A 427 38.02 12.97 -28.74
CA LEU A 427 38.24 12.40 -27.40
C LEU A 427 39.61 12.79 -26.82
N GLU A 428 40.65 12.87 -27.65
CA GLU A 428 42.00 13.29 -27.27
C GLU A 428 42.02 14.76 -26.84
N GLN A 429 41.35 15.63 -27.59
CA GLN A 429 41.25 17.05 -27.30
C GLN A 429 40.52 17.28 -25.98
N ALA A 430 39.38 16.61 -25.79
CA ALA A 430 38.62 16.65 -24.54
C ALA A 430 39.46 16.15 -23.37
N ALA A 431 40.17 15.04 -23.51
CA ALA A 431 41.00 14.51 -22.43
C ALA A 431 42.11 15.49 -22.00
N LEU A 432 42.78 16.14 -22.95
CA LEU A 432 43.82 17.13 -22.66
C LEU A 432 43.24 18.40 -22.01
N ARG A 433 42.12 18.91 -22.55
CA ARG A 433 41.42 20.08 -22.01
C ARG A 433 40.97 19.83 -20.57
N GLU A 434 40.27 18.73 -20.32
CA GLU A 434 39.72 18.38 -19.00
C GLU A 434 40.83 18.17 -17.96
N VAL A 435 41.94 17.51 -18.33
CA VAL A 435 43.11 17.41 -17.45
C VAL A 435 43.66 18.81 -17.12
N LYS A 436 43.78 19.68 -18.11
CA LYS A 436 44.29 21.04 -17.92
C LYS A 436 43.37 21.88 -17.03
N GLU A 437 42.05 21.80 -17.26
CA GLU A 437 41.03 22.55 -16.53
C GLU A 437 40.91 22.08 -15.08
N GLU A 438 40.77 20.78 -14.84
CA GLU A 438 40.57 20.23 -13.49
C GLU A 438 41.84 20.30 -12.62
N THR A 439 43.03 20.27 -13.23
CA THR A 439 44.31 20.07 -12.51
C THR A 439 45.35 21.17 -12.68
N GLY A 440 45.23 22.01 -13.71
CA GLY A 440 46.22 23.03 -14.07
C GLY A 440 47.45 22.50 -14.84
N LEU A 441 47.54 21.20 -15.08
CA LEU A 441 48.74 20.56 -15.68
C LEU A 441 48.66 20.44 -17.20
N ASP A 442 49.80 20.64 -17.84
CA ASP A 442 50.03 20.36 -19.26
C ASP A 442 50.53 18.92 -19.41
N CYS A 443 49.94 18.20 -20.36
CA CYS A 443 50.19 16.79 -20.57
C CYS A 443 50.32 16.45 -22.06
N GLU A 444 50.98 15.34 -22.36
CA GLU A 444 51.03 14.73 -23.69
C GLU A 444 50.43 13.32 -23.64
N ILE A 445 49.58 12.98 -24.61
CA ILE A 445 48.99 11.65 -24.74
C ILE A 445 50.03 10.67 -25.26
N LEU A 446 50.19 9.55 -24.55
CA LEU A 446 51.07 8.45 -24.94
C LEU A 446 50.30 7.32 -25.62
N ALA A 447 49.18 6.91 -25.02
CA ALA A 447 48.39 5.77 -25.49
C ALA A 447 46.95 5.85 -25.01
N TYR A 448 46.03 5.16 -25.72
CA TYR A 448 44.66 4.98 -25.27
C TYR A 448 44.59 3.87 -24.20
N ALA A 449 44.18 4.22 -22.98
CA ALA A 449 44.09 3.28 -21.85
C ALA A 449 42.78 2.47 -21.88
N GLY A 450 41.75 2.96 -22.58
CA GLY A 450 40.47 2.28 -22.72
C GLY A 450 39.30 3.03 -22.09
N PRO A 451 38.07 2.54 -22.30
CA PRO A 451 36.88 3.14 -21.73
C PRO A 451 36.58 2.58 -20.33
N CYS A 452 35.97 3.40 -19.49
CA CYS A 452 35.29 3.00 -18.27
C CYS A 452 33.81 3.38 -18.40
N THR A 453 32.90 2.40 -18.31
CA THR A 453 31.45 2.65 -18.43
C THR A 453 30.74 2.28 -17.14
N TYR A 454 29.95 3.21 -16.63
CA TYR A 454 29.15 3.00 -15.43
C TYR A 454 27.78 3.66 -15.55
N ARG A 455 26.83 3.18 -14.74
CA ARG A 455 25.45 3.68 -14.71
C ARG A 455 25.15 4.34 -13.37
N PHE A 456 24.36 5.39 -13.41
CA PHE A 456 23.86 6.09 -12.23
C PHE A 456 22.48 6.68 -12.49
N PHE A 457 21.81 7.12 -11.44
CA PHE A 457 20.56 7.85 -11.55
C PHE A 457 20.85 9.35 -11.76
N GLY A 458 20.50 9.89 -12.93
CA GLY A 458 20.57 11.32 -13.19
C GLY A 458 19.30 12.04 -12.73
N SER A 459 19.44 13.29 -12.27
CA SER A 459 18.31 14.18 -12.01
C SER A 459 17.64 14.56 -13.34
N GLY A 460 16.32 14.44 -13.43
CA GLY A 460 15.54 15.01 -14.54
C GLY A 460 15.56 16.53 -14.53
N ASP A 461 15.31 17.15 -15.69
CA ASP A 461 15.20 18.60 -15.81
C ASP A 461 14.13 19.14 -14.85
N ALA A 462 14.41 20.32 -14.27
CA ALA A 462 13.56 20.95 -13.27
C ALA A 462 12.11 21.07 -13.75
N GLY A 463 11.22 20.27 -13.15
CA GLY A 463 9.79 20.21 -13.50
C GLY A 463 9.24 18.79 -13.58
N ASN A 464 10.09 17.79 -13.83
CA ASN A 464 9.70 16.39 -13.81
C ASN A 464 10.52 15.64 -12.74
N ALA A 465 9.91 15.37 -11.59
CA ALA A 465 10.53 14.70 -10.44
C ALA A 465 10.81 13.22 -10.73
N GLY A 466 11.68 12.94 -11.70
CA GLY A 466 12.04 11.61 -12.11
C GLY A 466 13.52 11.43 -12.33
N CYS A 467 14.08 10.46 -11.61
CA CYS A 467 15.39 9.95 -11.89
C CYS A 467 15.33 8.99 -13.09
N SER A 468 16.33 9.09 -13.96
CA SER A 468 16.50 8.19 -15.10
C SER A 468 17.88 7.56 -15.07
N VAL A 469 18.01 6.36 -15.63
CA VAL A 469 19.30 5.68 -15.69
C VAL A 469 20.13 6.35 -16.79
N VAL A 470 21.26 6.92 -16.38
CA VAL A 470 22.28 7.48 -17.26
C VAL A 470 23.43 6.50 -17.35
N GLU A 471 23.90 6.21 -18.55
CA GLU A 471 25.11 5.43 -18.80
C GLU A 471 26.21 6.39 -19.25
N LYS A 472 27.28 6.49 -18.47
CA LYS A 472 28.41 7.36 -18.76
C LYS A 472 29.60 6.51 -19.14
N THR A 473 30.16 6.80 -20.31
CA THR A 473 31.38 6.19 -20.84
C THR A 473 32.47 7.24 -20.83
N VAL A 474 33.55 6.97 -20.10
CA VAL A 474 34.73 7.84 -20.03
C VAL A 474 35.88 7.17 -20.75
N HIS A 475 36.39 7.81 -21.79
CA HIS A 475 37.55 7.36 -22.56
C HIS A 475 38.83 7.91 -21.94
N TYR A 476 39.69 7.04 -21.42
CA TYR A 476 40.92 7.45 -20.76
C TYR A 476 42.15 7.25 -21.64
N TYR A 477 43.08 8.18 -21.53
CA TYR A 477 44.37 8.14 -22.19
C TYR A 477 45.49 8.15 -21.16
N ALA A 478 46.50 7.29 -21.35
CA ALA A 478 47.74 7.37 -20.59
C ALA A 478 48.51 8.61 -21.06
N MET A 479 48.94 9.44 -20.12
CA MET A 479 49.58 10.72 -20.40
C MET A 479 50.85 10.90 -19.59
N ASN A 480 51.79 11.66 -20.15
CA ASN A 480 52.95 12.16 -19.42
C ASN A 480 52.77 13.63 -19.07
N HIS A 481 53.12 14.01 -17.84
CA HIS A 481 53.17 15.41 -17.44
C HIS A 481 54.33 16.13 -18.14
N THR A 482 54.05 17.24 -18.82
CA THR A 482 55.02 18.06 -19.56
C THR A 482 55.23 19.44 -18.94
N GLY A 483 54.28 19.95 -18.15
CA GLY A 483 54.38 21.26 -17.50
C GLY A 483 53.15 21.66 -16.68
N GLY A 484 53.12 22.93 -16.26
CA GLY A 484 52.03 23.49 -15.46
C GLY A 484 52.23 23.36 -13.95
N ALA A 485 51.24 23.84 -13.18
CA ALA A 485 51.24 23.80 -11.72
C ALA A 485 49.86 23.35 -11.21
N LEU A 486 49.87 22.55 -10.14
CA LEU A 486 48.65 22.00 -9.54
C LEU A 486 47.71 23.13 -9.11
N THR A 487 46.61 23.26 -9.83
CA THR A 487 45.59 24.28 -9.60
C THR A 487 44.23 23.60 -9.69
N PRO A 488 43.65 23.16 -8.55
CA PRO A 488 42.33 22.56 -8.55
C PRO A 488 41.28 23.50 -9.12
N GLN A 489 40.40 22.99 -9.98
CA GLN A 489 39.29 23.78 -10.51
C GLN A 489 38.28 24.14 -9.42
N PRO A 490 38.00 25.44 -9.18
CA PRO A 490 37.05 25.85 -8.18
C PRO A 490 35.65 25.30 -8.45
N GLY A 491 35.06 24.65 -7.44
CA GLY A 491 33.68 24.13 -7.50
C GLY A 491 33.54 22.69 -8.00
N GLU A 492 34.54 22.15 -8.70
CA GLU A 492 34.52 20.77 -9.22
C GLU A 492 35.53 19.85 -8.53
N THR A 493 36.74 20.36 -8.27
CA THR A 493 37.82 19.59 -7.64
C THR A 493 38.27 20.22 -6.32
N THR A 494 38.15 19.47 -5.24
CA THR A 494 38.53 19.94 -3.89
C THR A 494 40.04 19.93 -3.69
N ARG A 495 40.72 18.95 -4.28
CA ARG A 495 42.17 18.78 -4.17
C ARG A 495 42.72 18.03 -5.37
N VAL A 496 43.92 18.38 -5.81
CA VAL A 496 44.68 17.64 -6.81
C VAL A 496 45.98 17.17 -6.17
N MET A 497 46.36 15.91 -6.37
CA MET A 497 47.55 15.34 -5.75
C MET A 497 48.22 14.27 -6.60
N TRP A 498 49.51 14.07 -6.34
CA TRP A 498 50.27 12.95 -6.87
C TRP A 498 50.29 11.82 -5.85
N VAL A 499 49.99 10.61 -6.31
CA VAL A 499 49.97 9.40 -5.48
C VAL A 499 50.95 8.39 -6.06
N GLY A 500 51.83 7.84 -5.23
CA GLY A 500 52.73 6.76 -5.64
C GLY A 500 51.93 5.50 -6.00
N LEU A 501 52.35 4.76 -7.04
CA LEU A 501 51.62 3.56 -7.46
C LEU A 501 51.51 2.52 -6.32
N ASP A 502 52.54 2.42 -5.47
CA ASP A 502 52.56 1.52 -4.30
C ASP A 502 51.52 1.91 -3.23
N ASP A 503 51.09 3.17 -3.19
CA ASP A 503 50.12 3.69 -2.22
C ASP A 503 48.67 3.61 -2.73
N LEU A 504 48.43 3.18 -3.98
CA LEU A 504 47.08 3.05 -4.54
C LEU A 504 46.21 2.08 -3.74
N SER A 505 46.77 1.08 -3.08
CA SER A 505 46.00 0.18 -2.20
C SER A 505 45.34 0.91 -1.02
N ARG A 506 45.92 2.05 -0.60
CA ARG A 506 45.53 2.79 0.62
C ARG A 506 44.57 3.95 0.36
N ILE A 507 44.32 4.29 -0.91
CA ILE A 507 43.41 5.37 -1.26
C ILE A 507 41.95 4.92 -1.31
N ARG A 508 41.07 5.87 -0.98
CA ARG A 508 39.61 5.75 -1.19
C ARG A 508 39.27 6.20 -2.61
N SER A 509 39.09 5.26 -3.51
CA SER A 509 38.78 5.51 -4.93
C SER A 509 37.58 4.70 -5.39
N TYR A 510 37.10 4.97 -6.61
CA TYR A 510 36.11 4.10 -7.26
C TYR A 510 36.72 2.74 -7.64
N PRO A 511 35.91 1.67 -7.76
CA PRO A 511 36.40 0.32 -8.08
C PRO A 511 37.22 0.25 -9.36
N ASP A 512 36.83 1.00 -10.39
CA ASP A 512 37.45 0.95 -11.72
C ASP A 512 38.72 1.81 -11.83
N THR A 513 38.96 2.70 -10.86
CA THR A 513 40.09 3.64 -10.90
C THR A 513 41.43 2.93 -10.86
N LYS A 514 41.64 1.97 -9.94
CA LYS A 514 42.93 1.29 -9.76
C LYS A 514 43.26 0.36 -10.95
N PRO A 515 42.35 -0.53 -11.39
CA PRO A 515 42.61 -1.38 -12.56
C PRO A 515 42.95 -0.56 -13.82
N LEU A 516 42.32 0.60 -14.00
CA LEU A 516 42.59 1.47 -15.12
C LEU A 516 43.99 2.13 -15.03
N ILE A 517 44.41 2.54 -13.83
CA ILE A 517 45.76 3.08 -13.61
C ILE A 517 46.82 2.03 -13.88
N GLU A 518 46.64 0.81 -13.35
CA GLU A 518 47.55 -0.32 -13.57
C GLU A 518 47.70 -0.62 -15.06
N LYS A 519 46.57 -0.75 -15.77
CA LYS A 519 46.55 -0.95 -17.23
C LYS A 519 47.25 0.20 -17.97
N ALA A 520 47.00 1.45 -17.59
CA ALA A 520 47.65 2.60 -18.21
C ALA A 520 49.15 2.65 -17.94
N ALA A 521 49.60 2.17 -16.77
CA ALA A 521 51.01 2.14 -16.39
C ALA A 521 51.83 1.11 -17.21
N GLU A 522 51.18 0.03 -17.68
CA GLU A 522 51.77 -0.96 -18.60
C GLU A 522 52.00 -0.41 -20.01
N LEU A 523 51.24 0.63 -20.40
CA LEU A 523 51.37 1.29 -21.70
C LEU A 523 52.51 2.32 -21.73
N LEU A 524 53.16 2.58 -20.59
CA LEU A 524 54.25 3.54 -20.49
C LEU A 524 55.60 2.89 -20.84
N PRO A 525 56.46 3.60 -21.59
CA PRO A 525 57.80 3.14 -21.91
C PRO A 525 58.77 3.04 -20.71
#